data_AF-A0A7X4BP77-F1
#
_entry.id   AF-A0A7X4BP77-F1
#
_cell.length_a   1.000
_cell.length_b   1.000
_cell.length_c   1.000
_cell.angle_alpha   90.00
_cell.angle_beta   90.00
_cell.angle_gamma   90.00
#
_symmetry.space_group_name_H-M   'P 1'
#
loop_
_entity.id
_entity.type
_entity.pdbx_description
1 polymer ?
#
loop_
_entity_poly.entity_id
_entity_poly.type
_entity_poly.pdbx_seq_one_letter_code
_entity_poly.pdbx_strand_id
1 'polypeptide(L)'
;MCDIWISPKVEDEQMTLRCQLGNVKCPSYKHHGTFQPDNKTVKSLLPDLNHCAVCIAHAAPRRPDLHEDLFQVAALTLIEKGPQFNPSHKSGAGFGSFIRPRICGSLMDRKKKELTHNTRERLNFDSQWHLFKNTATEVNQNIGWVWEVQDPHAEFEDELVRDLSFASALPTLLKVLTPREREIFDCIREDQRNSEIAEVLNLSESRVSQLVSQVTLKLTEAARKLGLAD
;
A
#
# COMPACT_ATOMS: atom_id res chain seq x y z
N MET A 1 28.44 -18.86 -35.65
CA MET A 1 27.16 -18.54 -36.31
C MET A 1 26.19 -18.20 -35.22
N CYS A 2 25.78 -16.94 -35.18
CA CYS A 2 25.00 -16.33 -34.12
C CYS A 2 23.54 -16.77 -34.23
N ASP A 3 23.06 -17.45 -33.21
CA ASP A 3 21.62 -17.65 -33.01
C ASP A 3 20.99 -16.40 -32.44
N ILE A 4 19.82 -16.13 -33.00
CA ILE A 4 19.09 -14.88 -33.02
C ILE A 4 18.44 -14.64 -31.65
N TRP A 5 18.86 -13.57 -30.98
CA TRP A 5 18.17 -13.00 -29.83
C TRP A 5 16.88 -12.32 -30.29
N ILE A 6 15.73 -12.96 -30.07
CA ILE A 6 14.43 -12.29 -30.09
C ILE A 6 14.12 -11.84 -28.68
N SER A 7 14.31 -10.54 -28.43
CA SER A 7 13.82 -9.87 -27.21
C SER A 7 12.29 -9.91 -27.18
N PRO A 8 11.65 -10.31 -26.07
CA PRO A 8 10.22 -10.09 -25.91
C PRO A 8 9.98 -8.59 -25.70
N LYS A 9 9.12 -8.03 -26.55
CA LYS A 9 8.62 -6.66 -26.45
C LYS A 9 8.01 -6.44 -25.06
N VAL A 10 8.52 -5.43 -24.37
CA VAL A 10 7.83 -4.79 -23.24
C VAL A 10 6.68 -4.00 -23.86
N GLU A 11 5.48 -4.60 -23.85
CA GLU A 11 4.26 -3.90 -24.21
C GLU A 11 3.78 -3.11 -22.98
N ASP A 12 3.65 -1.80 -23.16
CA ASP A 12 3.06 -0.85 -22.22
C ASP A 12 1.73 -1.38 -21.64
N GLU A 13 1.76 -1.89 -20.41
CA GLU A 13 0.55 -2.17 -19.64
C GLU A 13 -0.09 -0.85 -19.20
N GLN A 14 -0.85 -0.25 -20.12
CA GLN A 14 -1.86 0.73 -19.75
C GLN A 14 -2.85 0.06 -18.80
N MET A 15 -2.74 0.40 -17.51
CA MET A 15 -3.51 -0.17 -16.41
C MET A 15 -5.02 0.07 -16.64
N THR A 16 -5.71 -0.86 -17.30
CA THR A 16 -7.17 -0.77 -17.47
C THR A 16 -7.84 -1.13 -16.15
N LEU A 17 -8.25 -0.11 -15.39
CA LEU A 17 -9.08 -0.25 -14.19
C LEU A 17 -10.44 -0.87 -14.57
N ARG A 18 -10.53 -2.20 -14.62
CA ARG A 18 -11.76 -2.94 -14.90
C ARG A 18 -12.46 -3.33 -13.60
N CYS A 19 -13.76 -3.08 -13.54
CA CYS A 19 -14.64 -3.52 -12.46
C CYS A 19 -14.51 -5.03 -12.26
N GLN A 20 -14.41 -5.48 -11.01
CA GLN A 20 -14.37 -6.90 -10.65
C GLN A 20 -15.74 -7.42 -10.16
N LEU A 21 -16.74 -6.56 -10.01
CA LEU A 21 -18.12 -6.95 -9.73
C LEU A 21 -18.79 -7.42 -11.02
N GLY A 22 -19.17 -8.70 -11.08
CA GLY A 22 -19.63 -9.38 -12.30
C GLY A 22 -20.62 -8.58 -13.14
N ASN A 23 -20.39 -8.51 -14.45
CA ASN A 23 -21.20 -7.87 -15.51
C ASN A 23 -21.74 -6.43 -15.27
N VAL A 24 -21.44 -5.79 -14.13
CA VAL A 24 -21.85 -4.42 -13.83
C VAL A 24 -20.75 -3.46 -14.22
N LYS A 25 -21.09 -2.42 -15.00
CA LYS A 25 -20.17 -1.37 -15.39
C LYS A 25 -19.76 -0.54 -14.17
N CYS A 26 -18.49 -0.15 -14.10
CA CYS A 26 -18.03 0.78 -13.07
C CYS A 26 -18.90 2.05 -13.05
N PRO A 27 -19.08 2.66 -11.86
CA PRO A 27 -19.78 3.92 -11.72
C PRO A 27 -19.13 5.00 -12.59
N SER A 28 -19.98 5.87 -13.10
CA SER A 28 -19.58 6.94 -14.01
C SER A 28 -19.30 8.27 -13.32
N TYR A 29 -19.61 8.40 -12.02
CA TYR A 29 -19.41 9.63 -11.23
C TYR A 29 -19.88 10.86 -11.99
N LYS A 30 -21.18 10.93 -12.28
CA LYS A 30 -21.75 12.01 -13.08
C LYS A 30 -21.78 13.30 -12.27
N HIS A 31 -20.97 14.26 -12.69
CA HIS A 31 -20.97 15.62 -12.16
C HIS A 31 -20.73 16.61 -13.30
N HIS A 32 -21.36 17.78 -13.23
CA HIS A 32 -21.25 18.83 -14.24
C HIS A 32 -20.73 20.12 -13.61
N GLY A 33 -19.82 20.79 -14.33
CA GLY A 33 -19.23 22.05 -13.87
C GLY A 33 -18.18 21.85 -12.77
N THR A 34 -17.92 22.93 -12.04
CA THR A 34 -16.95 22.94 -10.93
C THR A 34 -17.46 22.05 -9.80
N PHE A 35 -16.58 21.19 -9.29
CA PHE A 35 -16.91 20.36 -8.13
C PHE A 35 -16.75 21.18 -6.84
N GLN A 36 -17.80 21.20 -6.02
CA GLN A 36 -17.73 21.70 -4.65
C GLN A 36 -18.02 20.55 -3.68
N PRO A 37 -17.22 20.37 -2.63
CA PRO A 37 -17.38 19.29 -1.66
C PRO A 37 -18.50 19.62 -0.65
N ASP A 38 -19.65 20.06 -1.15
CA ASP A 38 -20.81 20.33 -0.32
C ASP A 38 -21.58 19.03 -0.02
N ASN A 39 -22.40 19.07 1.03
CA ASN A 39 -23.11 17.88 1.49
C ASN A 39 -24.07 17.31 0.44
N LYS A 40 -24.64 18.13 -0.45
CA LYS A 40 -25.57 17.68 -1.49
C LYS A 40 -24.82 16.96 -2.62
N THR A 41 -23.74 17.54 -3.10
CA THR A 41 -22.87 17.02 -4.15
C THR A 41 -22.24 15.71 -3.70
N VAL A 42 -21.65 15.68 -2.50
CA VAL A 42 -21.06 14.45 -1.93
C VAL A 42 -22.12 13.37 -1.75
N LYS A 43 -23.29 13.69 -1.15
CA LYS A 43 -24.39 12.72 -0.96
C LYS A 43 -24.86 12.07 -2.27
N SER A 44 -24.88 12.83 -3.36
CA SER A 44 -25.29 12.30 -4.67
C SER A 44 -24.34 11.24 -5.23
N LEU A 45 -23.06 11.26 -4.81
CA LEU A 45 -22.02 10.35 -5.29
C LEU A 45 -21.75 9.18 -4.32
N LEU A 46 -22.36 9.17 -3.12
CA LEU A 46 -22.19 8.06 -2.16
C LEU A 46 -22.51 6.67 -2.73
N PRO A 47 -23.56 6.46 -3.56
CA PRO A 47 -23.82 5.15 -4.16
C PRO A 47 -22.67 4.68 -5.06
N ASP A 48 -22.07 5.61 -5.81
CA ASP A 48 -20.92 5.33 -6.69
C ASP A 48 -19.67 4.96 -5.86
N LEU A 49 -19.41 5.71 -4.79
CA LEU A 49 -18.33 5.42 -3.84
C LEU A 49 -18.49 4.05 -3.18
N ASN A 50 -19.71 3.75 -2.71
CA ASN A 50 -20.02 2.46 -2.09
C ASN A 50 -19.82 1.31 -3.08
N HIS A 51 -20.25 1.46 -4.33
CA HIS A 51 -20.02 0.45 -5.36
C HIS A 51 -18.52 0.20 -5.58
N CYS A 52 -17.71 1.25 -5.66
CA CYS A 52 -16.25 1.11 -5.78
C CYS A 52 -15.63 0.41 -4.56
N ALA A 53 -16.02 0.78 -3.35
CA ALA A 53 -15.54 0.16 -2.12
C ALA A 53 -15.88 -1.34 -2.07
N VAL A 54 -17.13 -1.70 -2.36
CA VAL A 54 -17.58 -3.11 -2.45
C VAL A 54 -16.78 -3.86 -3.51
N CYS A 55 -16.55 -3.25 -4.68
CA CYS A 55 -15.78 -3.86 -5.76
C CYS A 55 -14.35 -4.20 -5.32
N ILE A 56 -13.65 -3.25 -4.71
CA ILE A 56 -12.27 -3.45 -4.27
C ILE A 56 -12.21 -4.44 -3.11
N ALA A 57 -13.14 -4.39 -2.16
CA ALA A 57 -13.20 -5.33 -1.04
C ALA A 57 -13.38 -6.80 -1.51
N HIS A 58 -14.21 -7.02 -2.54
CA HIS A 58 -14.50 -8.35 -3.09
C HIS A 58 -13.53 -8.80 -4.20
N ALA A 59 -12.68 -7.91 -4.71
CA ALA A 59 -11.58 -8.29 -5.58
C ALA A 59 -10.60 -9.24 -4.84
N ALA A 60 -9.87 -10.08 -5.54
CA ALA A 60 -8.89 -10.96 -4.91
C ALA A 60 -7.68 -10.15 -4.37
N PRO A 61 -7.11 -10.49 -3.19
CA PRO A 61 -7.66 -11.41 -2.19
C PRO A 61 -8.89 -10.79 -1.50
N ARG A 62 -9.92 -11.60 -1.29
CA ARG A 62 -11.22 -11.13 -0.77
C ARG A 62 -11.09 -10.67 0.68
N ARG A 63 -11.41 -9.39 0.93
CA ARG A 63 -11.40 -8.74 2.25
C ARG A 63 -12.66 -7.89 2.42
N PRO A 64 -13.84 -8.51 2.54
CA PRO A 64 -15.10 -7.79 2.71
C PRO A 64 -15.15 -7.00 4.03
N ASP A 65 -14.34 -7.40 5.02
CA ASP A 65 -14.15 -6.72 6.30
C ASP A 65 -13.64 -5.28 6.15
N LEU A 66 -12.87 -4.99 5.08
CA LEU A 66 -12.31 -3.65 4.83
C LEU A 66 -13.29 -2.70 4.14
N HIS A 67 -14.53 -3.12 3.88
CA HIS A 67 -15.47 -2.34 3.07
C HIS A 67 -15.74 -0.95 3.64
N GLU A 68 -15.98 -0.81 4.95
CA GLU A 68 -16.26 0.48 5.59
C GLU A 68 -15.04 1.42 5.56
N ASP A 69 -13.83 0.87 5.79
CA ASP A 69 -12.59 1.65 5.72
C ASP A 69 -12.32 2.12 4.29
N LEU A 70 -12.52 1.24 3.31
CA LEU A 70 -12.42 1.57 1.90
C LEU A 70 -13.47 2.61 1.51
N PHE A 71 -14.69 2.52 2.02
CA PHE A 71 -15.72 3.52 1.77
C PHE A 71 -15.31 4.91 2.29
N GLN A 72 -14.74 4.98 3.49
CA GLN A 72 -14.20 6.22 4.06
C GLN A 72 -13.06 6.79 3.19
N VAL A 73 -12.11 5.95 2.77
CA VAL A 73 -11.03 6.37 1.87
C VAL A 73 -11.59 6.90 0.54
N ALA A 74 -12.62 6.28 -0.01
CA ALA A 74 -13.28 6.74 -1.23
C ALA A 74 -13.87 8.15 -1.04
N ALA A 75 -14.56 8.38 0.08
CA ALA A 75 -15.18 9.66 0.40
C ALA A 75 -14.14 10.76 0.62
N LEU A 76 -13.06 10.48 1.36
CA LEU A 76 -11.95 11.42 1.56
C LEU A 76 -11.29 11.78 0.23
N THR A 77 -10.99 10.77 -0.61
CA THR A 77 -10.39 10.99 -1.94
C THR A 77 -11.27 11.89 -2.80
N LEU A 78 -12.60 11.69 -2.76
CA LEU A 78 -13.55 12.55 -3.47
C LEU A 78 -13.50 14.00 -2.95
N ILE A 79 -13.49 14.19 -1.63
CA ILE A 79 -13.47 15.53 -1.01
C ILE A 79 -12.15 16.25 -1.32
N GLU A 80 -11.02 15.55 -1.26
CA GLU A 80 -9.69 16.13 -1.45
C GLU A 80 -9.37 16.41 -2.93
N LYS A 81 -9.70 15.46 -3.82
CA LYS A 81 -9.30 15.54 -5.24
C LYS A 81 -10.40 16.11 -6.12
N GLY A 82 -11.66 15.99 -5.72
CA GLY A 82 -12.80 16.53 -6.48
C GLY A 82 -12.66 18.00 -6.86
N PRO A 83 -12.32 18.92 -5.92
CA PRO A 83 -12.18 20.35 -6.20
C PRO A 83 -11.10 20.69 -7.23
N GLN A 84 -10.16 19.78 -7.47
CA GLN A 84 -9.07 19.93 -8.45
C GLN A 84 -9.54 19.67 -9.89
N PHE A 85 -10.78 19.21 -10.09
CA PHE A 85 -11.34 18.99 -11.41
C PHE A 85 -11.56 20.32 -12.14
N ASN A 86 -10.96 20.43 -13.33
CA ASN A 86 -11.17 21.55 -14.23
C ASN A 86 -12.10 21.15 -15.39
N PRO A 87 -13.37 21.64 -15.42
CA PRO A 87 -14.32 21.32 -16.48
C PRO A 87 -13.96 21.91 -17.85
N SER A 88 -13.06 22.91 -17.89
CA SER A 88 -12.60 23.59 -19.10
C SER A 88 -11.25 23.07 -19.59
N HIS A 89 -10.76 21.94 -19.06
CA HIS A 89 -9.50 21.35 -19.48
C HIS A 89 -9.56 20.92 -20.96
N LYS A 90 -8.45 21.12 -21.69
CA LYS A 90 -8.34 20.87 -23.14
C LYS A 90 -8.67 19.43 -23.56
N SER A 91 -8.58 18.47 -22.64
CA SER A 91 -8.90 17.06 -22.90
C SER A 91 -10.40 16.79 -23.06
N GLY A 92 -11.29 17.68 -22.60
CA GLY A 92 -12.74 17.47 -22.60
C GLY A 92 -13.20 16.28 -21.74
N ALA A 93 -12.32 15.72 -20.91
CA ALA A 93 -12.64 14.56 -20.08
C ALA A 93 -13.62 14.96 -18.97
N GLY A 94 -14.73 14.21 -18.86
CA GLY A 94 -15.73 14.45 -17.82
C GLY A 94 -15.22 14.09 -16.41
N PHE A 95 -15.92 14.59 -15.38
CA PHE A 95 -15.55 14.41 -13.97
C PHE A 95 -15.25 12.96 -13.60
N GLY A 96 -16.06 12.01 -14.06
CA GLY A 96 -15.83 10.59 -13.81
C GLY A 96 -14.53 10.04 -14.36
N SER A 97 -14.07 10.54 -15.50
CA SER A 97 -12.78 10.14 -16.08
C SER A 97 -11.61 10.67 -15.25
N PHE A 98 -11.81 11.81 -14.58
CA PHE A 98 -10.85 12.41 -13.68
C PHE A 98 -10.84 11.74 -12.30
N ILE A 99 -12.00 11.57 -11.66
CA ILE A 99 -12.06 11.13 -10.25
C ILE A 99 -11.97 9.62 -10.08
N ARG A 100 -12.52 8.83 -11.01
CA ARG A 100 -12.58 7.36 -10.87
C ARG A 100 -11.20 6.73 -10.73
N PRO A 101 -10.19 7.06 -11.56
CA PRO A 101 -8.86 6.49 -11.39
C PRO A 101 -8.23 6.81 -10.03
N ARG A 102 -8.48 8.01 -9.51
CA ARG A 102 -7.94 8.47 -8.21
C ARG A 102 -8.56 7.72 -7.04
N ILE A 103 -9.88 7.54 -7.07
CA ILE A 103 -10.60 6.75 -6.06
C ILE A 103 -10.13 5.30 -6.13
N CYS A 104 -10.18 4.65 -7.30
CA CYS A 104 -9.77 3.25 -7.43
C CYS A 104 -8.32 3.02 -7.02
N GLY A 105 -7.40 3.92 -7.40
CA GLY A 105 -5.99 3.88 -6.96
C GLY A 105 -5.86 3.92 -5.44
N SER A 106 -6.49 4.91 -4.80
CA SER A 106 -6.44 5.08 -3.34
C SER A 106 -7.02 3.88 -2.59
N LEU A 107 -8.08 3.26 -3.11
CA LEU A 107 -8.67 2.05 -2.55
C LEU A 107 -7.79 0.82 -2.70
N MET A 108 -7.20 0.62 -3.89
CA MET A 108 -6.27 -0.49 -4.12
C MET A 108 -5.02 -0.35 -3.24
N ASP A 109 -4.47 0.85 -3.14
CA ASP A 109 -3.32 1.14 -2.29
C ASP A 109 -3.64 0.93 -0.82
N ARG A 110 -4.81 1.40 -0.36
CA ARG A 110 -5.26 1.15 1.02
C ARG A 110 -5.42 -0.34 1.29
N LYS A 111 -6.12 -1.08 0.42
CA LYS A 111 -6.29 -2.52 0.57
C LYS A 111 -4.95 -3.26 0.55
N LYS A 112 -4.02 -2.88 -0.33
CA LYS A 112 -2.67 -3.44 -0.38
C LYS A 112 -1.94 -3.20 0.95
N LYS A 113 -2.00 -1.98 1.48
CA LYS A 113 -1.43 -1.64 2.80
C LYS A 113 -2.03 -2.51 3.90
N GLU A 114 -3.35 -2.66 3.98
CA GLU A 114 -4.01 -3.50 4.99
C GLU A 114 -3.65 -4.98 4.88
N LEU A 115 -3.47 -5.49 3.65
CA LEU A 115 -2.99 -6.86 3.41
C LEU A 115 -1.54 -7.04 3.88
N THR A 116 -0.69 -6.06 3.64
CA THR A 116 0.69 -6.08 4.15
C THR A 116 0.76 -5.90 5.67
N HIS A 117 -0.12 -5.08 6.25
CA HIS A 117 -0.15 -4.80 7.69
C HIS A 117 -0.74 -5.98 8.48
N ASN A 118 -1.83 -6.60 8.03
CA ASN A 118 -2.36 -7.82 8.66
C ASN A 118 -1.39 -9.00 8.57
N THR A 119 -0.62 -9.11 7.48
CA THR A 119 0.46 -10.10 7.38
C THR A 119 1.54 -9.87 8.45
N ARG A 120 1.81 -8.60 8.80
CA ARG A 120 2.74 -8.22 9.88
C ARG A 120 2.12 -8.35 11.28
N GLU A 121 0.85 -8.02 11.45
CA GLU A 121 0.14 -8.11 12.73
C GLU A 121 -0.19 -9.55 13.14
N ARG A 122 -0.47 -10.48 12.21
CA ARG A 122 -0.57 -11.92 12.53
C ARG A 122 0.74 -12.49 13.07
N LEU A 123 1.89 -12.00 12.59
CA LEU A 123 3.19 -12.36 13.15
C LEU A 123 3.41 -11.72 14.54
N ASN A 124 2.74 -10.61 14.84
CA ASN A 124 2.79 -9.93 16.13
C ASN A 124 1.84 -10.55 17.17
N PHE A 125 0.69 -11.11 16.75
CA PHE A 125 -0.27 -11.77 17.66
C PHE A 125 0.28 -13.07 18.28
N ASP A 126 1.04 -13.87 17.50
CA ASP A 126 1.72 -15.06 18.03
C ASP A 126 2.91 -14.69 18.95
N SER A 127 3.56 -13.53 18.74
CA SER A 127 4.54 -13.00 19.71
C SER A 127 3.87 -12.48 20.98
N GLN A 128 2.64 -11.95 20.90
CA GLN A 128 1.96 -11.32 22.03
C GLN A 128 1.44 -12.33 23.06
N TRP A 129 0.98 -13.52 22.64
CA TRP A 129 0.49 -14.55 23.59
C TRP A 129 1.59 -15.12 24.50
N HIS A 130 2.86 -15.04 24.10
CA HIS A 130 3.97 -15.41 24.98
C HIS A 130 4.33 -14.32 26.00
N LEU A 131 3.90 -13.08 25.80
CA LEU A 131 4.14 -11.94 26.71
C LEU A 131 2.98 -11.64 27.66
N PHE A 132 1.80 -12.25 27.48
CA PHE A 132 0.64 -12.03 28.37
C PHE A 132 0.57 -12.97 29.58
N LYS A 133 1.60 -13.78 29.84
CA LYS A 133 1.66 -14.56 31.07
C LYS A 133 2.30 -13.87 32.26
N ASN A 134 2.84 -12.65 32.13
CA ASN A 134 3.39 -11.97 33.29
C ASN A 134 3.21 -10.45 33.25
N THR A 135 2.73 -9.96 34.39
CA THR A 135 2.70 -8.58 34.90
C THR A 135 1.48 -7.72 34.57
N ALA A 136 0.84 -7.34 35.66
CA ALA A 136 -0.33 -6.52 35.77
C ALA A 136 0.03 -5.03 35.64
N THR A 137 -0.99 -4.24 35.28
CA THR A 137 -1.18 -2.82 35.59
C THR A 137 -0.13 -1.85 35.03
N GLU A 138 -0.49 -1.09 33.99
CA GLU A 138 -0.76 0.36 34.07
C GLU A 138 -0.99 0.95 32.68
N VAL A 139 -2.05 1.75 32.57
CA VAL A 139 -2.50 2.45 31.37
C VAL A 139 -1.71 3.75 31.28
N ASN A 140 -0.96 4.00 30.19
CA ASN A 140 -0.39 5.33 29.96
C ASN A 140 -1.06 6.03 28.78
N GLN A 141 -1.86 7.03 29.15
CA GLN A 141 -2.58 7.98 28.32
C GLN A 141 -1.59 9.04 27.82
N ASN A 142 -1.19 9.02 26.54
CA ASN A 142 -0.71 10.24 25.90
C ASN A 142 -0.97 10.25 24.39
N ILE A 143 -2.23 10.49 24.06
CA ILE A 143 -2.67 11.09 22.81
C ILE A 143 -2.58 12.60 23.02
N GLY A 144 -1.87 13.33 22.16
CA GLY A 144 -1.99 14.80 22.14
C GLY A 144 -0.92 15.59 21.39
N TRP A 145 -0.99 15.57 20.04
CA TRP A 145 -0.63 16.67 19.11
C TRP A 145 0.83 17.19 19.07
N VAL A 146 1.39 17.67 17.96
CA VAL A 146 0.91 18.74 17.06
C VAL A 146 1.60 18.61 15.70
N TRP A 147 0.85 18.88 14.63
CA TRP A 147 1.33 19.16 13.28
C TRP A 147 1.77 20.62 13.20
N GLU A 148 2.92 20.92 12.59
CA GLU A 148 3.09 22.07 11.68
C GLU A 148 4.51 22.09 11.11
N VAL A 149 4.67 21.84 9.80
CA VAL A 149 5.14 22.82 8.80
C VAL A 149 4.80 22.25 7.41
N GLN A 150 4.27 23.10 6.55
CA GLN A 150 3.99 22.81 5.14
C GLN A 150 5.10 23.43 4.28
N ASP A 151 5.71 22.64 3.38
CA ASP A 151 6.36 23.16 2.16
C ASP A 151 5.74 22.46 0.93
N PRO A 152 4.92 23.17 0.12
CA PRO A 152 4.27 22.60 -1.06
C PRO A 152 5.16 22.34 -2.28
N HIS A 153 6.49 22.53 -2.21
CA HIS A 153 7.37 22.40 -3.39
C HIS A 153 8.67 21.59 -3.20
N ALA A 154 8.89 20.92 -2.07
CA ALA A 154 10.10 20.11 -1.85
C ALA A 154 10.07 18.69 -2.46
N GLU A 155 8.91 18.14 -2.81
CA GLU A 155 8.77 16.68 -3.06
C GLU A 155 9.30 16.17 -4.42
N PHE A 156 9.52 17.02 -5.44
CA PHE A 156 9.83 16.52 -6.79
C PHE A 156 11.32 16.25 -7.04
N GLU A 157 12.23 17.01 -6.44
CA GLU A 157 13.68 16.77 -6.65
C GLU A 157 14.23 15.64 -5.76
N ASP A 158 13.56 15.33 -4.64
CA ASP A 158 13.95 14.24 -3.75
C ASP A 158 13.65 12.83 -4.30
N GLU A 159 12.70 12.69 -5.23
CA GLU A 159 12.36 11.36 -5.76
C GLU A 159 13.51 10.75 -6.57
N LEU A 160 14.30 11.57 -7.27
CA LEU A 160 15.49 11.12 -8.01
C LEU A 160 16.73 10.92 -7.12
N VAL A 161 16.83 11.66 -6.01
CA VAL A 161 17.92 11.54 -5.03
C VAL A 161 17.70 10.38 -4.04
N ARG A 162 16.44 10.00 -3.78
CA ARG A 162 16.08 8.82 -2.97
C ARG A 162 16.47 7.50 -3.63
N ASP A 163 16.33 7.38 -4.95
CA ASP A 163 16.71 6.17 -5.68
C ASP A 163 18.22 5.88 -5.62
N LEU A 164 19.06 6.94 -5.62
CA LEU A 164 20.52 6.80 -5.44
C LEU A 164 20.90 6.51 -3.97
N SER A 165 20.16 7.08 -3.01
CA SER A 165 20.43 6.91 -1.57
C SER A 165 20.08 5.50 -1.08
N PHE A 166 18.97 4.91 -1.55
CA PHE A 166 18.58 3.56 -1.13
C PHE A 166 19.46 2.47 -1.77
N ALA A 167 19.73 2.57 -3.08
CA ALA A 167 20.57 1.61 -3.78
C ALA A 167 22.00 1.57 -3.22
N SER A 168 22.54 2.72 -2.81
CA SER A 168 23.86 2.81 -2.17
C SER A 168 23.85 2.38 -0.69
N ALA A 169 22.73 2.52 0.02
CA ALA A 169 22.59 2.08 1.41
C ALA A 169 22.33 0.58 1.57
N LEU A 170 21.70 -0.08 0.58
CA LEU A 170 21.33 -1.49 0.64
C LEU A 170 22.52 -2.42 0.95
N PRO A 171 23.70 -2.29 0.32
CA PRO A 171 24.87 -3.10 0.69
C PRO A 171 25.30 -2.92 2.15
N THR A 172 25.12 -1.71 2.70
CA THR A 172 25.43 -1.41 4.10
C THR A 172 24.41 -2.02 5.05
N LEU A 173 23.12 -1.97 4.70
CA LEU A 173 22.04 -2.61 5.46
C LEU A 173 22.21 -4.14 5.49
N LEU A 174 22.51 -4.76 4.35
CA LEU A 174 22.67 -6.21 4.24
C LEU A 174 23.89 -6.77 4.97
N LYS A 175 24.88 -5.94 5.32
CA LYS A 175 26.03 -6.35 6.15
C LYS A 175 25.62 -6.72 7.58
N VAL A 176 24.52 -6.16 8.09
CA VAL A 176 24.01 -6.44 9.45
C VAL A 176 23.39 -7.84 9.55
N LEU A 177 22.98 -8.40 8.42
CA LEU A 177 22.39 -9.74 8.36
C LEU A 177 23.46 -10.83 8.35
N THR A 178 23.18 -11.90 9.08
CA THR A 178 23.93 -13.16 9.00
C THR A 178 23.69 -13.84 7.63
N PRO A 179 24.53 -14.80 7.21
CA PRO A 179 24.32 -15.53 5.96
C PRO A 179 22.92 -16.16 5.86
N ARG A 180 22.44 -16.76 6.96
CA ARG A 180 21.11 -17.39 7.00
C ARG A 180 19.97 -16.39 6.90
N GLU A 181 20.13 -15.22 7.50
CA GLU A 181 19.16 -14.12 7.40
C GLU A 181 19.14 -13.50 6.00
N ARG A 182 20.28 -13.50 5.28
CA ARG A 182 20.33 -13.06 3.88
C ARG A 182 19.59 -14.03 2.96
N GLU A 183 19.77 -15.34 3.13
CA GLU A 183 18.99 -16.35 2.40
C GLU A 183 17.48 -16.15 2.59
N ILE A 184 17.05 -15.88 3.83
CA ILE A 184 15.65 -15.56 4.15
C ILE A 184 15.23 -14.25 3.46
N PHE A 185 16.06 -13.22 3.49
CA PHE A 185 15.78 -11.94 2.83
C PHE A 185 15.62 -12.10 1.31
N ASP A 186 16.46 -12.91 0.67
CA ASP A 186 16.38 -13.17 -0.77
C ASP A 186 15.06 -13.85 -1.14
N CYS A 187 14.63 -14.83 -0.35
CA CYS A 187 13.32 -15.46 -0.49
C CYS A 187 12.15 -14.46 -0.31
N ILE A 188 12.22 -13.57 0.69
CA ILE A 188 11.20 -12.52 0.92
C ILE A 188 11.14 -11.57 -0.28
N ARG A 189 12.30 -11.20 -0.85
CA ARG A 189 12.39 -10.32 -2.02
C ARG A 189 11.71 -10.93 -3.25
N GLU A 190 11.65 -12.26 -3.33
CA GLU A 190 10.95 -13.02 -4.38
C GLU A 190 9.47 -13.26 -4.06
N ASP A 191 8.91 -12.56 -3.07
CA ASP A 191 7.50 -12.64 -2.63
C ASP A 191 7.07 -14.05 -2.17
N GLN A 192 8.02 -14.86 -1.69
CA GLN A 192 7.73 -16.20 -1.15
C GLN A 192 7.06 -16.12 0.22
N ARG A 193 6.08 -16.99 0.46
CA ARG A 193 5.41 -17.12 1.77
C ARG A 193 6.27 -17.90 2.76
N ASN A 194 6.11 -17.66 4.06
CA ASN A 194 6.89 -18.37 5.11
C ASN A 194 6.85 -19.91 4.97
N SER A 195 5.72 -20.47 4.56
CA SER A 195 5.59 -21.91 4.28
C SER A 195 6.45 -22.38 3.10
N GLU A 196 6.53 -21.58 2.04
CA GLU A 196 7.35 -21.87 0.85
C GLU A 196 8.84 -21.73 1.19
N ILE A 197 9.21 -20.71 1.98
CA ILE A 197 10.57 -20.50 2.47
C ILE A 197 11.02 -21.67 3.38
N ALA A 198 10.11 -22.19 4.20
CA ALA A 198 10.37 -23.33 5.08
C ALA A 198 10.72 -24.58 4.27
N GLU A 199 9.99 -24.83 3.17
CA GLU A 199 10.28 -25.91 2.23
C GLU A 199 11.62 -25.70 1.51
N VAL A 200 11.83 -24.51 0.94
CA VAL A 200 13.05 -24.17 0.17
C VAL A 200 14.32 -24.30 1.02
N LEU A 201 14.28 -23.79 2.25
CA LEU A 201 15.45 -23.75 3.15
C LEU A 201 15.55 -24.96 4.09
N ASN A 202 14.63 -25.93 3.98
CA ASN A 202 14.51 -27.09 4.86
C ASN A 202 14.48 -26.70 6.36
N LEU A 203 13.60 -25.77 6.71
CA LEU A 203 13.39 -25.27 8.07
C LEU A 203 11.95 -25.51 8.52
N SER A 204 11.69 -25.38 9.83
CA SER A 204 10.32 -25.27 10.31
C SER A 204 9.74 -23.88 10.02
N GLU A 205 8.44 -23.79 9.75
CA GLU A 205 7.73 -22.52 9.52
C GLU A 205 7.87 -21.55 10.71
N SER A 206 7.90 -22.07 11.94
CA SER A 206 8.18 -21.30 13.15
C SER A 206 9.60 -20.69 13.12
N ARG A 207 10.61 -21.46 12.70
CA ARG A 207 11.98 -20.97 12.58
C ARG A 207 12.12 -19.92 11.50
N VAL A 208 11.43 -20.08 10.36
CA VAL A 208 11.35 -19.07 9.31
C VAL A 208 10.71 -17.79 9.84
N SER A 209 9.58 -17.88 10.54
CA SER A 209 8.88 -16.72 11.08
C SER A 209 9.75 -15.92 12.06
N GLN A 210 10.54 -16.61 12.90
CA GLN A 210 11.54 -15.97 13.76
C GLN A 210 12.63 -15.25 12.96
N LEU A 211 13.16 -15.88 11.91
CA LEU A 211 14.22 -15.30 11.07
C LEU A 211 13.71 -14.08 10.28
N VAL A 212 12.50 -14.13 9.73
CA VAL A 212 11.84 -13.00 9.07
C VAL A 212 11.71 -11.82 10.04
N SER A 213 11.32 -12.09 11.28
CA SER A 213 11.23 -11.08 12.34
C SER A 213 12.59 -10.47 12.67
N GLN A 214 13.63 -11.30 12.78
CA GLN A 214 15.01 -10.85 13.04
C GLN A 214 15.57 -9.99 11.89
N VAL A 215 15.34 -10.41 10.65
CA VAL A 215 15.71 -9.64 9.43
C VAL A 215 15.05 -8.27 9.46
N THR A 216 13.73 -8.23 9.69
CA THR A 216 12.97 -6.98 9.72
C THR A 216 13.49 -6.03 10.79
N LEU A 217 13.66 -6.52 12.03
CA LEU A 217 14.17 -5.71 13.15
C LEU A 217 15.57 -5.15 12.87
N LYS A 218 16.48 -6.00 12.35
CA LYS A 218 17.86 -5.59 12.05
C LYS A 218 17.93 -4.56 10.94
N LEU A 219 17.16 -4.73 9.87
CA LEU A 219 17.13 -3.80 8.76
C LEU A 219 16.49 -2.47 9.16
N THR A 220 15.38 -2.48 9.91
CA THR A 220 14.76 -1.25 10.42
C THR A 220 15.70 -0.47 11.33
N GLU A 221 16.37 -1.14 12.28
CA GLU A 221 17.33 -0.48 13.17
C GLU A 221 18.55 0.06 12.42
N ALA A 222 19.02 -0.66 11.40
CA ALA A 222 20.10 -0.20 10.55
C ALA A 222 19.68 0.99 9.67
N ALA A 223 18.46 0.97 9.13
CA ALA A 223 17.90 2.07 8.35
C ALA A 223 17.71 3.33 9.20
N ARG A 224 17.22 3.18 10.44
CA ARG A 224 17.10 4.27 11.42
C ARG A 224 18.44 4.92 11.72
N LYS A 225 19.49 4.12 11.92
CA LYS A 225 20.87 4.62 12.12
C LYS A 225 21.44 5.38 10.91
N LEU A 226 20.97 5.06 9.71
CA LEU A 226 21.37 5.74 8.47
C LEU A 226 20.47 6.93 8.12
N GLY A 227 19.47 7.26 8.93
CA GLY A 227 18.51 8.35 8.66
C GLY A 227 17.58 8.05 7.49
N LEU A 228 17.36 6.78 7.16
CA LEU A 228 16.49 6.33 6.05
C LEU A 228 15.07 5.99 6.50
N ALA A 229 14.83 5.94 7.81
CA ALA A 229 13.53 5.63 8.41
C ALA A 229 13.39 6.36 9.74
N ASP A 230 12.24 7.00 9.95
CA ASP A 230 11.84 7.68 11.19
C ASP A 230 11.08 6.72 12.13
#